data_AF-A0AAJ0V6B0-F1
#
_entry.id   AF-A0AAJ0V6B0-F1
#
_cell.length_a   1.000
_cell.length_b   1.000
_cell.length_c   1.000
_cell.angle_alpha   90.00
_cell.angle_beta   90.00
_cell.angle_gamma   90.00
#
_symmetry.space_group_name_H-M   'P 1'
#
loop_
_entity.id
_entity.type
_entity.pdbx_description
1 polymer ?
#
loop_
_entity_poly.entity_id
_entity_poly.type
_entity_poly.pdbx_seq_one_letter_code
_entity_poly.pdbx_strand_id
1 'polypeptide(L)' 'MTKYNGHKNWNHWNVSLWINNDEGLYRMARFWVVRNRRNGGKEKAARDMLDELHGMSNTHTPDGAPYSVSSIRAAMVGM' A
#
# COMPACT_ATOMS: atom_id res chain seq x y z
N MET A 1 -4.44 -22.84 6.51
CA MET A 1 -4.14 -21.55 5.86
C MET A 1 -4.83 -20.45 6.64
N THR A 2 -4.12 -19.42 7.11
CA THR A 2 -4.79 -18.26 7.71
C THR A 2 -5.66 -17.60 6.63
N LYS A 3 -6.88 -17.17 6.99
CA LYS A 3 -7.96 -16.77 6.04
C LYS A 3 -7.53 -15.75 4.97
N TYR A 4 -6.47 -14.98 5.23
CA TYR A 4 -5.94 -13.94 4.34
C TYR A 4 -4.41 -14.00 4.23
N ASN A 5 -3.82 -15.20 4.18
CA ASN A 5 -2.36 -15.42 4.00
C ASN A 5 -1.48 -14.65 5.02
N GLY A 6 -1.90 -14.64 6.29
CA GLY A 6 -1.18 -13.98 7.38
C GLY A 6 -1.48 -12.49 7.53
N HIS A 7 -2.32 -11.90 6.67
CA HIS A 7 -2.77 -10.51 6.81
C HIS A 7 -3.96 -10.38 7.79
N LYS A 8 -4.11 -9.19 8.36
CA LYS A 8 -5.14 -8.85 9.37
C LYS A 8 -6.57 -9.11 8.90
N ASN A 9 -6.89 -8.79 7.64
CA ASN A 9 -8.21 -8.94 7.03
C ASN A 9 -8.10 -8.93 5.49
N TRP A 10 -9.24 -9.12 4.81
CA TRP A 10 -9.31 -9.14 3.34
C TRP A 10 -8.73 -7.86 2.70
N ASN A 11 -9.04 -6.67 3.22
CA ASN A 11 -8.50 -5.42 2.69
C ASN A 11 -6.97 -5.37 2.74
N HIS A 12 -6.37 -5.79 3.86
CA HIS A 12 -4.90 -5.79 4.00
C HIS A 12 -4.23 -6.79 3.06
N TRP A 13 -4.84 -7.95 2.86
CA TRP A 13 -4.34 -8.93 1.91
C TRP A 13 -4.48 -8.44 0.47
N ASN A 14 -5.66 -7.96 0.08
CA ASN A 14 -5.95 -7.56 -1.29
C ASN A 14 -5.13 -6.32 -1.72
N VAL A 15 -5.01 -5.32 -0.85
CA VAL A 15 -4.13 -4.16 -1.09
C VAL A 15 -2.67 -4.61 -1.21
N SER A 16 -2.21 -5.53 -0.37
CA SER A 16 -0.85 -6.07 -0.46
C SER A 16 -0.63 -6.89 -1.73
N LEU A 17 -1.65 -7.61 -2.21
CA LEU A 17 -1.62 -8.34 -3.47
C LEU A 17 -1.36 -7.36 -4.62
N TRP A 18 -2.19 -6.33 -4.77
CA TRP A 18 -2.05 -5.39 -5.88
C TRP A 18 -0.78 -4.54 -5.81
N ILE A 19 -0.45 -3.97 -4.65
CA ILE A 19 0.75 -3.13 -4.50
C ILE A 19 2.04 -3.91 -4.79
N ASN A 20 2.11 -5.20 -4.45
CA ASN A 20 3.34 -5.98 -4.64
C ASN A 20 3.40 -6.74 -5.97
N ASN A 21 2.31 -6.80 -6.75
CA ASN A 21 2.28 -7.53 -8.03
C ASN A 21 2.04 -6.62 -9.24
N ASP A 22 1.45 -5.44 -9.08
CA ASP A 22 1.38 -4.43 -10.13
C ASP A 22 2.66 -3.59 -10.14
N GLU A 23 3.34 -3.52 -11.29
CA GLU A 23 4.64 -2.85 -11.40
C GLU A 23 4.54 -1.34 -11.12
N GLY A 24 3.47 -0.68 -11.55
CA GLY A 24 3.25 0.75 -11.32
C GLY A 24 3.07 1.06 -9.85
N LEU A 25 2.17 0.32 -9.18
CA LEU A 25 1.94 0.45 -7.74
C LEU A 25 3.18 0.10 -6.92
N TYR A 26 3.92 -0.94 -7.31
CA TYR A 26 5.14 -1.34 -6.63
C TYR A 26 6.21 -0.25 -6.69
N ARG A 27 6.47 0.29 -7.90
CA ARG A 27 7.45 1.38 -8.08
C ARG A 27 7.06 2.63 -7.31
N MET A 28 5.77 2.99 -7.28
CA MET A 28 5.24 4.10 -6.49
C MET A 28 5.46 3.88 -4.98
N ALA A 29 5.13 2.69 -4.47
CA ALA A 29 5.35 2.35 -3.06
C ALA A 29 6.84 2.42 -2.68
N ARG A 30 7.72 1.86 -3.52
CA ARG A 30 9.18 1.92 -3.34
C ARG A 30 9.70 3.36 -3.32
N PHE A 31 9.22 4.20 -4.23
CA PHE A 31 9.58 5.61 -4.29
C PHE A 31 9.30 6.32 -2.96
N TRP A 32 8.08 6.19 -2.44
CA TRP A 32 7.70 6.85 -1.18
C TRP A 32 8.43 6.29 0.04
N VAL A 33 8.67 4.98 0.09
CA VAL A 33 9.47 4.35 1.16
C VAL A 33 10.89 4.90 1.18
N VAL A 34 11.55 5.01 0.02
CA VAL A 34 12.90 5.57 -0.08
C VAL A 34 12.91 7.05 0.27
N ARG A 35 11.98 7.84 -0.29
CA ARG A 35 11.86 9.28 -0.07
C ARG A 35 11.64 9.64 1.40
N ASN A 36 10.83 8.87 2.11
CA ASN A 36 10.50 9.13 3.52
C ASN A 36 11.35 8.33 4.51
N ARG A 37 12.37 7.58 4.07
CA ARG A 37 13.19 6.72 4.95
C ARG A 37 13.78 7.43 6.16
N ARG A 38 14.18 8.71 6.00
CA ARG A 38 14.75 9.55 7.07
C ARG A 38 13.75 10.55 7.67
N ASN A 39 12.51 10.59 7.16
CA ASN A 39 11.50 11.56 7.56
C ASN A 39 10.13 10.88 7.68
N GLY A 40 9.79 10.40 8.87
CA GLY A 40 8.50 9.76 9.15
C GLY A 40 8.35 8.29 8.68
N GLY A 41 9.30 7.78 7.90
CA GLY A 41 9.39 6.36 7.54
C GLY A 41 8.18 5.83 6.76
N LYS A 42 7.85 4.55 6.96
CA LYS A 42 6.75 3.86 6.25
C LYS A 42 5.36 4.40 6.58
N GLU A 43 5.18 5.02 7.74
CA GLU A 43 3.92 5.69 8.09
C GLU A 43 3.69 6.91 7.20
N LYS A 44 4.70 7.78 7.06
CA LYS A 44 4.60 8.94 6.18
C LYS A 44 4.54 8.51 4.71
N ALA A 45 5.33 7.51 4.31
CA ALA A 45 5.28 6.97 2.95
C ALA A 45 3.88 6.47 2.56
N ALA A 46 3.18 5.79 3.47
CA ALA A 46 1.83 5.30 3.21
C ALA A 46 0.79 6.42 3.08
N ARG A 47 0.96 7.53 3.81
CA ARG A 47 0.12 8.73 3.66
C ARG A 47 0.36 9.42 2.32
N ASP A 48 1.62 9.68 2.00
CA ASP A 48 1.98 10.34 0.74
C ASP A 48 1.50 9.51 -0.49
N MET A 49 1.65 8.18 -0.43
CA MET A 49 1.13 7.28 -1.47
C MET A 49 -0.40 7.29 -1.56
N LEU A 50 -1.10 7.34 -0.42
CA LEU A 50 -2.56 7.42 -0.41
C LEU A 50 -3.04 8.74 -1.04
N ASP A 51 -2.38 9.85 -0.72
CA ASP A 51 -2.70 11.16 -1.29
C ASP A 51 -2.45 11.18 -2.81
N GLU A 52 -1.37 10.57 -3.29
CA GLU A 52 -1.11 10.42 -4.73
C GLU A 52 -2.16 9.56 -5.43
N LEU A 53 -2.52 8.41 -4.85
CA LEU A 53 -3.60 7.54 -5.35
C LEU A 53 -4.93 8.31 -5.46
N HIS A 54 -5.30 9.05 -4.42
CA HIS A 54 -6.50 9.90 -4.45
C HIS A 54 -6.41 11.02 -5.49
N GLY A 55 -5.24 11.64 -5.66
CA GLY A 55 -5.00 12.63 -6.72
C GLY A 55 -5.21 12.06 -8.13
N MET A 56 -4.96 10.76 -8.32
CA MET A 56 -5.24 10.02 -9.56
C MET A 56 -6.68 9.47 -9.63
N SER A 57 -7.56 9.84 -8.69
CA SER A 57 -8.91 9.26 -8.53
C SER A 57 -8.94 7.74 -8.31
N ASN A 58 -7.81 7.15 -7.90
CA ASN A 58 -7.67 5.72 -7.64
C ASN A 58 -7.87 5.43 -6.15
N THR A 59 -9.09 5.08 -5.76
CA THR A 59 -9.47 4.92 -4.34
C THR A 59 -9.50 3.47 -3.86
N HIS A 60 -9.55 2.52 -4.80
CA HIS A 60 -9.71 1.10 -4.51
C HIS A 60 -8.79 0.26 -5.40
N THR A 61 -8.45 -0.94 -4.94
CA THR A 61 -7.89 -1.96 -5.82
C THR A 61 -8.91 -2.36 -6.89
N PRO A 62 -8.47 -3.01 -8.00
CA PRO A 62 -9.39 -3.57 -8.99
C PRO A 62 -10.43 -4.54 -8.42
N ASP A 63 -10.14 -5.22 -7.30
CA ASP A 63 -11.08 -6.11 -6.61
C ASP A 63 -12.01 -5.38 -5.61
N GLY A 64 -11.90 -4.05 -5.50
CA GLY A 64 -12.76 -3.22 -4.66
C GLY A 64 -12.30 -3.05 -3.21
N ALA A 65 -11.06 -3.42 -2.87
CA ALA A 65 -10.53 -3.14 -1.53
C ALA A 65 -10.12 -1.67 -1.42
N PRO A 66 -10.61 -0.90 -0.42
CA PRO A 66 -10.25 0.50 -0.29
C PRO A 66 -8.80 0.66 0.13
N TYR A 67 -8.11 1.63 -0.48
CA TYR A 67 -6.81 2.06 -0.01
C TYR A 67 -6.94 2.83 1.31
N SER A 68 -6.04 2.55 2.24
CA SER A 68 -5.93 3.27 3.50
C SER A 68 -4.47 3.32 3.92
N VAL A 69 -4.10 4.28 4.77
CA VAL A 69 -2.74 4.37 5.32
C VAL A 69 -2.34 3.05 5.97
N SER A 70 -3.26 2.42 6.71
CA SER A 70 -3.00 1.15 7.40
C SER A 70 -2.72 -0.02 6.45
N SER A 71 -3.51 -0.17 5.38
CA SER A 71 -3.38 -1.27 4.42
C SER A 71 -2.17 -1.08 3.50
N ILE A 72 -1.90 0.15 3.06
CA ILE A 72 -0.70 0.50 2.29
C ILE A 72 0.57 0.29 3.12
N ARG A 73 0.60 0.79 4.36
CA ARG A 73 1.75 0.59 5.25
C ARG A 73 2.03 -0.89 5.51
N ALA A 74 0.99 -1.71 5.65
CA ALA A 74 1.14 -3.15 5.78
C ALA A 74 1.76 -3.79 4.53
N ALA A 75 1.40 -3.33 3.33
CA ALA A 75 1.99 -3.79 2.08
C ALA A 75 3.49 -3.41 1.93
N MET A 76 3.93 -2.31 2.57
CA MET A 76 5.31 -1.81 2.50
C MET A 76 6.30 -2.54 3.43
N VAL A 77 5.89 -3.48 4.28
CA VAL A 77 6.77 -4.07 5.32
C VAL A 77 8.02 -4.74 4.72
N GLY A 78 7.90 -5.38 3.55
CA GLY A 78 9.02 -6.04 2.84
C GLY A 78 9.84 -5.17 1.89
N MET A 79 9.52 -3.87 1.77
CA MET A 79 10.19 -2.92 0.87
C MET A 79 11.34 -2.17 1.52
#